data_AF-A0A7V3CEK4-F1
#
_entry.id   AF-A0A7V3CEK4-F1
#
_cell.length_a   1.000
_cell.length_b   1.000
_cell.length_c   1.000
_cell.angle_alpha   90.00
_cell.angle_beta   90.00
_cell.angle_gamma   90.00
#
_symmetry.space_group_name_H-M   'P 1'
#
loop_
_entity.id
_entity.type
_entity.pdbx_description
1 polymer ?
#
loop_
_entity_poly.entity_id
_entity_poly.type
_entity_poly.pdbx_seq_one_letter_code
_entity_poly.pdbx_strand_id
1 'polypeptide(L)'
;MSGHSKWATIKRKKGATDAKRGKIFSKLIKEITVAAKMGGGDPGGNPRLRTAIDAAKAENMPNDNIQRAIKRGSGEMEGVTYDEITYEAYGPGGAAIMIEVMTDNKNRTVAEIRHLL
;
A
#
# COMPACT_ATOMS: atom_id res chain seq x y z
N MET A 1 10.24 -36.95 -20.80
CA MET A 1 10.75 -36.75 -19.44
C MET A 1 11.04 -35.28 -19.25
N SER A 2 10.21 -34.56 -18.50
CA SER A 2 10.42 -33.13 -18.30
C SER A 2 11.55 -32.93 -17.29
N GLY A 3 12.68 -32.40 -17.75
CA GLY A 3 13.85 -32.03 -16.96
C GLY A 3 13.59 -30.82 -16.06
N HIS A 4 12.54 -30.88 -15.24
CA HIS A 4 12.16 -29.80 -14.34
C HIS A 4 12.92 -29.92 -13.03
N SER A 5 13.90 -29.04 -12.86
CA SER A 5 14.43 -28.72 -11.53
C SER A 5 13.27 -28.30 -10.62
N LYS A 6 12.93 -29.16 -9.63
CA LYS A 6 11.96 -28.87 -8.56
C LYS A 6 12.20 -27.50 -7.95
N TRP A 7 13.48 -27.12 -7.83
CA TRP A 7 13.90 -25.82 -7.34
C TRP A 7 13.45 -24.66 -8.25
N ALA A 8 13.59 -24.79 -9.58
CA ALA A 8 13.20 -23.73 -10.51
C ALA A 8 11.70 -23.42 -10.45
N THR A 9 10.86 -24.44 -10.31
CA THR A 9 9.40 -24.28 -10.14
C THR A 9 9.05 -23.61 -8.81
N ILE A 10 9.68 -24.03 -7.71
CA ILE A 10 9.50 -23.42 -6.39
C ILE A 10 9.95 -21.96 -6.40
N LYS A 11 11.11 -21.65 -7.01
CA LYS A 11 11.63 -20.29 -7.13
C LYS A 11 10.66 -19.37 -7.87
N ARG A 12 10.13 -19.79 -9.01
CA ARG A 12 9.17 -18.99 -9.79
C ARG A 12 7.88 -18.76 -9.01
N LYS A 13 7.32 -19.80 -8.38
CA LYS A 13 6.08 -19.69 -7.58
C LYS A 13 6.28 -18.76 -6.39
N LYS A 14 7.38 -18.92 -5.65
CA LYS A 14 7.72 -18.08 -4.50
C LYS A 14 7.91 -16.62 -4.91
N GLY A 15 8.66 -16.35 -5.98
CA GLY A 15 8.89 -14.98 -6.47
C GLY A 15 7.60 -14.24 -6.83
N ALA A 16 6.63 -14.92 -7.46
CA ALA A 16 5.33 -14.32 -7.76
C ALA A 16 4.53 -14.00 -6.49
N THR A 17 4.55 -14.87 -5.49
CA THR A 17 3.89 -14.65 -4.20
C THR A 17 4.54 -13.50 -3.43
N ASP A 18 5.87 -13.46 -3.37
CA ASP A 18 6.62 -12.42 -2.67
C ASP A 18 6.40 -11.05 -3.32
N ALA A 19 6.33 -10.99 -4.66
CA ALA A 19 6.01 -9.75 -5.39
C ALA A 19 4.59 -9.25 -5.09
N LYS A 20 3.60 -10.15 -4.98
CA LYS A 20 2.23 -9.78 -4.58
C LYS A 20 2.21 -9.25 -3.15
N ARG A 21 2.90 -9.92 -2.22
CA ARG A 21 3.00 -9.50 -0.81
C ARG A 21 3.69 -8.13 -0.68
N GLY A 22 4.75 -7.86 -1.46
CA GLY A 22 5.42 -6.56 -1.48
C GLY A 22 4.50 -5.40 -1.88
N LYS A 23 3.60 -5.63 -2.85
CA LYS A 23 2.57 -4.64 -3.24
C LYS A 23 1.57 -4.39 -2.11
N ILE A 24 1.11 -5.43 -1.44
CA ILE A 24 0.19 -5.34 -0.30
C ILE A 24 0.85 -4.56 0.84
N PHE A 25 2.09 -4.90 1.19
CA PHE A 25 2.84 -4.21 2.23
C PHE A 25 3.02 -2.72 1.94
N SER A 26 3.31 -2.38 0.69
CA SER A 26 3.45 -0.97 0.29
C SER A 26 2.15 -0.19 0.45
N LYS A 27 0.99 -0.80 0.17
CA LYS A 27 -0.32 -0.17 0.42
C LYS A 27 -0.59 0.03 1.91
N LEU A 28 -0.37 -1.00 2.71
CA LEU A 28 -0.61 -0.96 4.16
C LEU A 28 0.32 0.02 4.89
N ILE A 29 1.59 0.12 4.48
CA ILE A 29 2.52 1.11 5.03
C ILE A 29 2.00 2.53 4.79
N LYS A 30 1.51 2.81 3.58
CA LYS A 30 0.98 4.14 3.26
C LYS A 30 -0.28 4.44 4.09
N GLU A 31 -1.20 3.48 4.23
CA GLU A 31 -2.40 3.63 5.06
C GLU A 31 -2.05 3.93 6.53
N ILE A 32 -1.12 3.18 7.12
CA ILE A 32 -0.66 3.42 8.50
C ILE A 32 -0.06 4.82 8.64
N THR A 33 0.76 5.25 7.67
CA THR A 33 1.39 6.58 7.70
C THR A 33 0.35 7.70 7.61
N VAL A 34 -0.67 7.57 6.75
CA VAL A 34 -1.73 8.58 6.64
C VAL A 34 -2.63 8.59 7.87
N ALA A 35 -3.02 7.42 8.38
CA ALA A 35 -3.80 7.31 9.59
C ALA A 35 -3.07 7.96 10.79
N ALA A 36 -1.77 7.71 10.95
CA ALA A 36 -0.95 8.31 11.99
C ALA A 36 -0.77 9.84 11.79
N LYS A 37 -0.70 10.32 10.55
CA LYS A 37 -0.66 11.77 10.24
C LYS A 37 -1.95 12.49 10.60
N MET A 38 -3.11 11.87 10.35
CA MET A 38 -4.42 12.49 10.59
C MET A 38 -4.84 12.47 12.06
N GLY A 39 -4.60 11.36 12.76
CA GLY A 39 -5.14 11.12 14.11
C GLY A 39 -4.08 10.92 15.18
N GLY A 40 -2.81 11.16 14.89
CA GLY A 40 -1.69 10.92 15.80
C GLY A 40 -1.24 9.45 15.82
N GLY A 41 -0.03 9.23 16.36
CA GLY A 41 0.66 7.94 16.36
C GLY A 41 0.19 6.93 17.41
N ASP A 42 -0.79 7.27 18.25
CA ASP A 42 -1.34 6.37 19.27
C ASP A 42 -2.55 5.58 18.75
N PRO A 43 -2.46 4.24 18.63
CA PRO A 43 -3.59 3.38 18.25
C PRO A 43 -4.71 3.34 19.30
N GLY A 44 -4.46 3.78 20.54
CA GLY A 44 -5.45 3.93 21.60
C GLY A 44 -6.48 5.02 21.27
N GLY A 45 -6.00 6.19 20.85
CA GLY A 45 -6.82 7.35 20.45
C GLY A 45 -7.24 7.40 18.98
N ASN A 46 -6.69 6.54 18.11
CA ASN A 46 -6.92 6.60 16.66
C ASN A 46 -7.49 5.26 16.11
N PRO A 47 -8.83 5.15 15.93
CA PRO A 47 -9.47 3.95 15.40
C PRO A 47 -9.03 3.58 13.97
N ARG A 48 -8.75 4.59 13.13
CA ARG A 48 -8.25 4.37 11.76
C ARG A 48 -6.86 3.74 11.78
N LEU A 49 -5.99 4.21 12.66
CA LEU A 49 -4.67 3.62 12.82
C LEU A 49 -4.75 2.19 13.37
N ARG A 50 -5.66 1.92 14.32
CA ARG A 50 -5.87 0.56 14.86
C ARG A 50 -6.26 -0.44 13.78
N THR A 51 -7.27 -0.10 12.98
CA THR A 51 -7.73 -0.95 11.88
C THR A 51 -6.64 -1.19 10.83
N ALA A 52 -5.85 -0.15 10.50
CA ALA A 52 -4.71 -0.28 9.59
C ALA A 52 -3.61 -1.21 10.15
N ILE A 53 -3.31 -1.14 11.45
CA ILE A 53 -2.35 -2.03 12.13
C ILE A 53 -2.85 -3.47 12.12
N ASP A 54 -4.15 -3.69 12.40
CA ASP A 54 -4.73 -5.03 12.42
C ASP A 54 -4.70 -5.67 11.01
N ALA A 55 -5.00 -4.89 9.96
CA ALA A 55 -4.85 -5.32 8.57
C ALA A 55 -3.38 -5.66 8.22
N ALA A 56 -2.41 -4.88 8.70
CA ALA A 56 -0.98 -5.18 8.51
C ALA A 56 -0.54 -6.46 9.22
N LYS A 57 -1.02 -6.70 10.44
CA LYS A 57 -0.75 -7.93 11.18
C LYS A 57 -1.38 -9.16 10.51
N ALA A 58 -2.59 -9.04 9.96
CA ALA A 58 -3.25 -10.12 9.23
C ALA A 58 -2.42 -10.59 8.01
N GLU A 59 -1.71 -9.67 7.36
CA GLU A 59 -0.80 -9.96 6.23
C GLU A 59 0.62 -10.40 6.67
N ASN A 60 0.83 -10.66 7.96
CA ASN A 60 2.13 -11.00 8.56
C ASN A 60 3.22 -9.95 8.28
N MET A 61 2.85 -8.66 8.30
CA MET A 61 3.84 -7.59 8.22
C MET A 61 4.70 -7.57 9.50
N PRO A 62 6.04 -7.50 9.40
CA PRO A 62 6.91 -7.35 10.56
C PRO A 62 6.56 -6.10 11.38
N ASN A 63 6.55 -6.23 12.71
CA ASN A 63 6.21 -5.13 13.62
C ASN A 63 7.12 -3.91 13.42
N ASP A 64 8.40 -4.10 13.10
CA ASP A 64 9.33 -3.00 12.83
C ASP A 64 8.88 -2.11 11.67
N ASN A 65 8.28 -2.71 10.62
CA ASN A 65 7.76 -1.96 9.48
C ASN A 65 6.54 -1.11 9.88
N ILE A 66 5.66 -1.68 10.73
CA ILE A 66 4.48 -0.99 11.27
C ILE A 66 4.94 0.21 12.11
N GLN A 67 5.85 -0.01 13.06
CA GLN A 67 6.38 1.05 13.93
C GLN A 67 7.07 2.15 13.13
N ARG A 68 7.85 1.79 12.10
CA ARG A 68 8.48 2.78 11.21
C ARG A 68 7.45 3.58 10.42
N ALA A 69 6.36 2.96 9.97
CA ALA A 69 5.28 3.64 9.27
C ALA A 69 4.51 4.62 10.17
N ILE A 70 4.30 4.26 11.45
CA ILE A 70 3.70 5.12 12.48
C ILE A 70 4.59 6.34 12.74
N LYS A 71 5.89 6.12 13.01
CA LYS A 71 6.85 7.22 13.27
C LYS A 71 6.98 8.19 12.10
N ARG A 72 6.89 7.68 10.87
CA ARG A 72 6.86 8.50 9.66
C ARG A 72 5.58 9.35 9.57
N GLY A 73 4.44 8.82 10.00
CA GLY A 73 3.17 9.55 10.01
C GLY A 73 3.05 10.55 11.16
N SER A 74 3.62 10.25 12.33
CA SER A 74 3.59 11.13 13.51
C SER A 74 4.56 12.31 13.42
N GLY A 75 5.42 12.35 12.40
CA GLY A 75 6.40 13.43 12.21
C GLY A 75 7.72 13.25 12.98
N GLU A 76 7.91 12.10 13.64
CA GLU A 76 9.18 11.75 14.31
C GLU A 76 10.31 11.41 13.33
N MET A 77 9.97 11.15 12.07
CA MET A 77 10.92 11.01 10.97
C MET A 77 10.57 11.98 9.85
N GLU A 78 11.58 12.64 9.26
CA GLU A 78 11.40 13.34 7.98
C GLU A 78 10.82 12.36 6.96
N GLY A 79 9.62 12.68 6.50
CA GLY A 79 8.78 11.78 5.73
C GLY A 79 8.15 12.50 4.56
N VAL A 80 8.04 11.78 3.45
CA VAL A 80 7.27 12.22 2.29
C VAL A 80 5.79 12.32 2.68
N THR A 81 5.17 13.46 2.41
CA THR A 81 3.73 13.67 2.63
C THR A 81 2.93 12.89 1.60
N TYR A 82 2.11 11.94 2.05
CA TYR A 82 1.14 11.27 1.21
C TYR A 82 -0.23 11.96 1.33
N ASP A 83 -0.87 12.17 0.19
CA ASP A 83 -2.22 12.72 0.05
C ASP A 83 -3.18 11.65 -0.47
N GLU A 84 -4.42 11.68 0.03
CA GLU A 84 -5.54 10.89 -0.47
C GLU A 84 -6.31 11.68 -1.54
N ILE A 85 -6.53 11.05 -2.69
CA ILE A 85 -7.19 11.66 -3.84
C ILE A 85 -8.06 10.63 -4.51
N THR A 86 -9.29 11.00 -4.81
CA THR A 86 -10.21 10.19 -5.62
C THR A 86 -10.21 10.73 -7.05
N TYR A 87 -10.00 9.85 -8.02
CA TYR A 87 -10.18 10.14 -9.44
C TYR A 87 -11.42 9.44 -9.97
N GLU A 88 -12.12 10.12 -10.87
CA GLU A 88 -13.28 9.60 -11.58
C GLU A 88 -12.93 9.47 -13.06
N ALA A 89 -13.33 8.35 -13.67
CA ALA A 89 -13.07 8.07 -15.07
C ALA A 89 -14.17 7.20 -15.71
N TYR A 90 -14.19 7.16 -17.04
CA TYR A 90 -15.04 6.26 -17.81
C TYR A 90 -14.17 5.25 -18.58
N GLY A 91 -14.52 3.97 -18.46
CA GLY A 91 -13.88 2.88 -19.19
C GLY A 91 -14.60 2.52 -20.50
N PRO A 92 -14.12 1.47 -21.21
CA PRO A 92 -14.76 0.98 -22.43
C PRO A 92 -16.26 0.72 -22.23
N GLY A 93 -17.09 1.18 -23.15
CA GLY A 93 -18.55 1.04 -23.05
C GLY A 93 -19.22 2.01 -22.08
N GLY A 94 -18.52 3.04 -21.59
CA GLY A 94 -19.10 4.09 -20.73
C GLY A 94 -19.24 3.71 -19.26
N ALA A 95 -18.58 2.63 -18.81
CA ALA A 95 -18.60 2.22 -17.41
C ALA A 95 -17.89 3.24 -16.52
N ALA A 96 -18.56 3.70 -15.45
CA ALA A 96 -17.96 4.60 -14.48
C ALA A 96 -16.96 3.87 -13.58
N ILE A 97 -15.78 4.46 -13.38
CA ILE A 97 -14.68 3.92 -12.56
C ILE A 97 -14.31 4.98 -11.53
N MET A 98 -14.28 4.57 -10.27
CA MET A 98 -13.81 5.38 -9.14
C MET A 98 -12.49 4.81 -8.64
N ILE A 99 -11.47 5.65 -8.59
CA ILE A 99 -10.09 5.26 -8.28
C ILE A 99 -9.64 6.04 -7.04
N GLU A 100 -9.59 5.35 -5.92
CA GLU A 100 -9.03 5.89 -4.67
C GLU A 100 -7.52 5.69 -4.66
N VAL A 101 -6.77 6.79 -4.50
CA VAL A 101 -5.31 6.76 -4.60
C VAL A 101 -4.67 7.49 -3.44
N MET A 102 -3.55 6.92 -2.97
CA MET A 102 -2.68 7.50 -1.97
C MET A 102 -1.29 7.72 -2.58
N THR A 103 -0.93 8.99 -2.78
CA THR A 103 0.28 9.39 -3.50
C THR A 103 0.96 10.60 -2.86
N ASP A 104 2.27 10.62 -2.99
CA ASP A 104 3.15 11.75 -2.69
C ASP A 104 3.31 12.72 -3.86
N ASN A 105 2.85 12.34 -5.06
CA ASN A 105 2.94 13.18 -6.25
C ASN A 105 1.71 13.01 -7.13
N LYS A 106 0.83 14.01 -7.09
CA LYS A 106 -0.43 14.05 -7.85
C LYS A 106 -0.19 13.97 -9.36
N ASN A 107 0.78 14.74 -9.86
CA ASN A 107 1.07 14.84 -11.29
C ASN A 107 1.55 13.51 -11.88
N ARG A 108 2.45 12.79 -11.15
CA ARG A 108 2.92 11.47 -11.57
C ARG A 108 1.77 10.47 -11.62
N THR A 109 0.95 10.44 -10.57
CA THR A 109 -0.16 9.50 -10.45
C THR A 109 -1.24 9.73 -11.50
N VAL A 110 -1.61 10.97 -11.78
CA VAL A 110 -2.57 11.29 -12.86
C VAL A 110 -2.04 10.82 -14.22
N ALA A 111 -0.76 11.05 -14.51
CA ALA A 111 -0.16 10.63 -15.77
C ALA A 111 -0.19 9.10 -15.94
N GLU A 112 0.13 8.35 -14.89
CA GLU A 112 0.05 6.88 -14.90
C GLU A 112 -1.39 6.38 -15.07
N ILE A 113 -2.37 6.98 -14.38
CA ILE A 113 -3.78 6.62 -14.50
C ILE A 113 -4.28 6.86 -15.92
N ARG A 114 -3.96 8.02 -16.51
CA ARG A 114 -4.33 8.35 -17.91
C ARG A 114 -3.69 7.45 -18.94
N HIS A 115 -2.52 6.88 -18.65
CA HIS A 115 -1.87 5.92 -19.54
C HIS A 115 -2.48 4.51 -19.44
N LEU A 116 -3.09 4.17 -18.30
CA LEU A 116 -3.69 2.85 -18.06
C LEU A 116 -5.14 2.75 -18.54
N LEU A 117 -5.86 3.88 -18.59
CA LEU A 117 -7.24 4.00 -19.08
C LEU A 117 -7.27 4.21 -20.60
#